data_AF-A0A7S2VGU2-F1
#
_entry.id   AF-A0A7S2VGU2-F1
#
_cell.length_a   1.000
_cell.length_b   1.000
_cell.length_c   1.000
_cell.angle_alpha   90.00
_cell.angle_beta   90.00
_cell.angle_gamma   90.00
#
_symmetry.space_group_name_H-M   'P 1'
#
loop_
_entity.id
_entity.type
_entity.pdbx_description
1 polymer ?
#
loop_
_entity_poly.entity_id
_entity_poly.type
_entity_poly.pdbx_seq_one_letter_code
_entity_poly.pdbx_strand_id
1 'polypeptide(L)'
;ETIVQGWLYKKGSGNDIWGRRWWKPRWVTFVLAVYPGQPVPMPLIISHHAPGVPFPAHVMELNESTVIMAIDRTTQTAAKDSDGEDIEEWNRHCFQIVNSGTNESRIFTAPLQERNEWAFVINKELYSMEERLKKARAKEEIGEYTQGRKEERKAKRLGMDVLLNEMKEEKMNEMNQQREARRPMSPARRRSIGLPPRVSPPR
;
A
#
# COMPACT_ATOMS: atom_id res chain seq x y z
N GLU A 1 18.49 -3.74 0.58
CA GLU A 1 19.06 -3.32 1.89
C GLU A 1 18.13 -3.78 3.01
N THR A 2 18.66 -4.32 4.11
CA THR A 2 17.85 -4.70 5.27
C THR A 2 17.80 -3.55 6.26
N ILE A 3 16.60 -3.12 6.64
CA ILE A 3 16.39 -1.97 7.54
C ILE A 3 16.25 -2.45 8.99
N VAL A 4 15.35 -3.40 9.23
CA VAL A 4 15.16 -4.03 10.55
C VAL A 4 14.72 -5.47 10.38
N GLN A 5 15.13 -6.33 11.33
CA GLN A 5 14.74 -7.73 11.37
C GLN A 5 14.58 -8.20 12.81
N GLY A 6 13.71 -9.17 13.03
CA GLY A 6 13.46 -9.69 14.37
C GLY A 6 12.33 -10.71 14.39
N TRP A 7 12.16 -11.33 15.56
CA TRP A 7 11.02 -12.20 15.82
C TRP A 7 9.77 -11.36 16.04
N LEU A 8 8.70 -11.70 15.33
CA LEU A 8 7.37 -11.14 15.55
C LEU A 8 6.35 -12.28 15.56
N TYR A 9 5.28 -12.09 16.32
CA TYR A 9 4.14 -12.99 16.26
C TYR A 9 3.16 -12.47 15.23
N LYS A 10 2.98 -13.21 14.14
CA LYS A 10 2.07 -12.89 13.04
C LYS A 10 0.72 -13.53 13.30
N LYS A 11 -0.36 -12.75 13.23
CA LYS A 11 -1.73 -13.28 13.28
C LYS A 11 -2.02 -14.07 12.00
N GLY A 12 -2.57 -15.28 12.14
CA GLY A 12 -3.00 -16.08 11.00
C GLY A 12 -4.02 -15.35 10.12
N SER A 13 -3.91 -15.51 8.79
CA SER A 13 -4.84 -14.91 7.81
C SER A 13 -6.26 -15.47 7.91
N GLY A 14 -6.44 -16.63 8.55
CA GLY A 14 -7.72 -17.31 8.70
C GLY A 14 -8.08 -18.28 7.58
N ASN A 15 -7.19 -18.48 6.60
CA ASN A 15 -7.33 -19.52 5.57
C ASN A 15 -6.85 -20.92 6.03
N ASP A 16 -6.34 -21.01 7.26
CA ASP A 16 -5.85 -22.26 7.84
C ASP A 16 -6.99 -22.96 8.60
N ILE A 17 -6.90 -24.29 8.74
CA ILE A 17 -7.86 -25.18 9.42
C ILE A 17 -8.21 -24.73 10.86
N TRP A 18 -7.35 -23.91 11.48
CA TRP A 18 -7.50 -23.42 12.85
C TRP A 18 -7.92 -21.92 12.94
N GLY A 19 -8.28 -21.32 11.81
CA GLY A 19 -8.90 -19.99 11.74
C GLY A 19 -8.02 -18.83 12.20
N ARG A 20 -8.67 -17.69 12.52
CA ARG A 20 -8.05 -16.39 12.84
C ARG A 20 -7.49 -16.26 14.27
N ARG A 21 -7.55 -17.33 15.08
CA ARG A 21 -7.27 -17.27 16.52
C ARG A 21 -5.78 -17.39 16.87
N TRP A 22 -4.97 -17.95 15.98
CA TRP A 22 -3.60 -18.34 16.33
C TRP A 22 -2.58 -17.31 15.87
N TRP A 23 -1.61 -17.06 16.74
CA TRP A 23 -0.44 -16.23 16.50
C TRP A 23 0.76 -17.13 16.29
N LYS A 24 1.47 -16.97 15.17
CA LYS A 24 2.61 -17.82 14.80
C LYS A 24 3.90 -17.00 14.88
N PRO A 25 4.94 -17.44 15.59
CA PRO A 25 6.23 -16.76 15.58
C PRO A 25 6.82 -16.82 14.18
N ARG A 26 7.36 -15.69 13.71
CA ARG A 26 7.99 -15.54 12.40
C ARG A 26 9.23 -14.67 12.52
N TRP A 27 10.29 -15.06 11.83
CA TRP A 27 11.41 -14.17 11.60
C TRP A 27 11.02 -13.19 10.50
N VAL A 28 10.83 -11.93 10.86
CA VAL A 28 10.37 -10.88 9.95
C VAL A 28 11.55 -9.98 9.60
N THR A 29 11.61 -9.59 8.34
CA THR A 29 12.64 -8.73 7.78
C THR A 29 11.96 -7.62 6.98
N PHE A 30 12.22 -6.38 7.35
CA PHE A 30 11.84 -5.20 6.59
C PHE A 30 13.03 -4.76 5.73
N VAL A 31 12.82 -4.72 4.41
CA VAL A 31 13.89 -4.50 3.44
C VAL A 31 13.48 -3.49 2.37
N LEU A 32 14.45 -2.83 1.78
CA LEU A 32 14.32 -2.10 0.52
C LEU A 32 14.82 -2.95 -0.63
N ALA A 33 13.93 -3.29 -1.55
CA ALA A 33 14.23 -4.05 -2.76
C ALA A 33 14.33 -3.13 -3.97
N VAL A 34 15.34 -3.35 -4.81
CA VAL A 34 15.52 -2.63 -6.07
C VAL A 34 15.05 -3.54 -7.19
N TYR A 35 14.04 -3.08 -7.93
CA TYR A 35 13.50 -3.80 -9.08
C TYR A 35 13.93 -3.11 -10.38
N PRO A 36 14.31 -3.87 -11.42
CA PRO A 36 14.48 -3.31 -12.76
C PRO A 36 13.21 -2.59 -13.21
N GLY A 37 13.34 -1.35 -13.68
CA GLY A 37 12.22 -0.54 -14.17
C GLY A 37 11.44 0.22 -13.08
N GLN A 38 11.75 0.03 -11.80
CA GLN A 38 11.20 0.89 -10.74
C GLN A 38 12.13 2.09 -10.48
N PRO A 39 11.59 3.32 -10.40
CA PRO A 39 12.42 4.52 -10.23
C PRO A 39 13.00 4.66 -8.82
N VAL A 40 12.42 3.94 -7.84
CA VAL A 40 12.82 3.98 -6.43
C VAL A 40 12.86 2.57 -5.83
N PRO A 41 13.69 2.33 -4.80
CA PRO A 41 13.60 1.10 -4.01
C PRO A 41 12.23 0.94 -3.36
N MET A 42 11.68 -0.28 -3.44
CA MET A 42 10.38 -0.65 -2.88
C MET A 42 10.54 -1.25 -1.48
N PRO A 43 9.86 -0.74 -0.45
CA PRO A 43 9.82 -1.34 0.87
C PRO A 43 9.00 -2.64 0.85
N LEU A 44 9.60 -3.70 1.40
CA LEU A 44 8.99 -5.02 1.50
C LEU A 44 9.05 -5.53 2.94
N ILE A 45 8.01 -6.25 3.35
CA ILE A 45 8.04 -7.08 4.54
C ILE A 45 8.08 -8.54 4.14
N ILE A 46 9.10 -9.23 4.60
CA ILE A 46 9.33 -10.64 4.33
C ILE A 46 9.25 -11.39 5.66
N SER A 47 8.47 -12.47 5.68
CA SER A 47 8.35 -13.33 6.86
C SER A 47 8.84 -14.73 6.55
N HIS A 48 9.66 -15.28 7.44
CA HIS A 48 10.21 -16.63 7.37
C HIS A 48 9.73 -17.46 8.57
N HIS A 49 9.83 -18.78 8.46
CA HIS A 49 9.63 -19.67 9.60
C HIS A 49 10.73 -19.51 10.66
N ALA A 50 11.96 -19.25 10.24
CA ALA A 50 13.14 -19.08 11.08
C ALA A 50 14.19 -18.25 10.34
N PRO A 51 15.18 -17.66 11.04
CA PRO A 51 16.31 -17.00 10.41
C PRO A 51 17.11 -17.99 9.54
N GLY A 52 17.64 -17.51 8.41
CA GLY A 52 18.45 -18.31 7.48
C GLY A 52 17.67 -19.26 6.56
N VAL A 53 16.35 -19.35 6.70
CA VAL A 53 15.51 -20.12 5.76
C VAL A 53 15.45 -19.39 4.42
N PRO A 54 15.77 -20.05 3.28
CA PRO A 54 15.87 -19.39 1.99
C PRO A 54 14.52 -19.02 1.37
N PHE A 55 13.44 -19.72 1.75
CA PHE A 55 12.11 -19.53 1.19
C PHE A 55 11.23 -18.72 2.15
N PRO A 56 10.72 -17.56 1.72
CA PRO A 56 9.83 -16.77 2.54
C PRO A 56 8.48 -17.48 2.70
N ALA A 57 7.96 -17.49 3.92
CA ALA A 57 6.60 -17.94 4.19
C ALA A 57 5.57 -16.95 3.63
N HIS A 58 5.92 -15.67 3.55
CA HIS A 58 5.09 -14.63 2.96
C HIS A 58 5.92 -13.36 2.71
N VAL A 59 5.64 -12.71 1.57
CA VAL A 59 6.22 -11.44 1.12
C VAL A 59 5.07 -10.47 0.91
N MET A 60 5.21 -9.25 1.41
CA MET A 60 4.25 -8.17 1.21
C MET A 60 4.98 -6.93 0.74
N GLU A 61 4.55 -6.41 -0.41
CA GLU A 61 5.02 -5.14 -0.95
C GLU A 61 4.27 -3.98 -0.29
N LEU A 62 5.01 -2.95 0.13
CA LEU A 62 4.44 -1.75 0.70
C LEU A 62 4.55 -0.61 -0.31
N ASN A 63 3.42 0.00 -0.64
CA ASN A 63 3.27 1.03 -1.66
C ASN A 63 2.70 2.33 -1.06
N GLU A 64 2.45 3.35 -1.88
CA GLU A 64 1.84 4.63 -1.48
C GLU A 64 0.47 4.46 -0.79
N SER A 65 -0.21 3.33 -1.03
CA SER A 65 -1.52 2.99 -0.48
C SER A 65 -1.45 2.18 0.82
N THR A 66 -0.25 2.03 1.39
CA THR A 66 0.01 1.27 2.62
C THR A 66 -0.02 2.16 3.85
N VAL A 67 -0.73 1.70 4.88
CA VAL A 67 -0.85 2.36 6.18
C VAL A 67 -0.44 1.41 7.29
N ILE A 68 0.33 1.91 8.26
CA ILE A 68 0.74 1.19 9.46
C ILE A 68 0.10 1.82 10.69
N MET A 69 -0.66 1.02 11.44
CA MET A 69 -1.36 1.46 12.64
C MET A 69 -0.84 0.69 13.84
N ALA A 70 -0.37 1.41 14.86
CA ALA A 70 -0.24 0.86 16.19
C ALA A 70 -1.63 0.59 16.78
N ILE A 71 -1.84 -0.60 17.35
CA ILE A 71 -3.13 -1.02 17.91
C ILE A 71 -2.86 -1.63 19.27
N ASP A 72 -3.50 -1.10 20.30
CA ASP A 72 -3.59 -1.77 21.60
C ASP A 72 -4.92 -2.53 21.67
N ARG A 73 -4.84 -3.83 21.92
CA ARG A 73 -6.03 -4.66 22.11
C ARG A 73 -6.57 -4.37 23.51
N THR A 74 -7.80 -3.87 23.56
CA THR A 74 -8.49 -3.58 24.83
C THR A 74 -9.00 -4.86 25.48
N THR A 75 -8.96 -4.91 26.81
CA THR A 75 -9.37 -6.04 27.68
C THR A 75 -10.85 -6.43 27.62
N GLN A 76 -11.66 -5.90 26.69
CA GLN A 76 -13.08 -6.26 26.57
C GLN A 76 -13.32 -7.76 26.26
N THR A 77 -12.27 -8.50 25.88
CA THR A 77 -12.28 -9.97 25.74
C THR A 77 -11.37 -10.69 26.73
N ALA A 78 -10.74 -9.98 27.68
CA ALA A 78 -9.87 -10.59 28.67
C ALA A 78 -10.70 -11.52 29.54
N ALA A 79 -10.25 -12.78 29.65
CA ALA A 79 -10.73 -13.64 30.70
C ALA A 79 -10.37 -12.98 32.03
N LYS A 80 -11.36 -12.83 32.90
CA LYS A 80 -11.10 -12.46 34.29
C LYS A 80 -10.50 -13.67 34.98
N ASP A 81 -9.51 -13.47 35.82
CA ASP A 81 -9.08 -14.52 36.73
C ASP A 81 -10.16 -14.78 37.81
N SER A 82 -9.90 -15.76 38.68
CA SER A 82 -10.79 -16.10 39.79
C SER A 82 -11.00 -14.95 40.78
N ASP A 83 -10.09 -13.98 40.82
CA ASP A 83 -10.09 -12.85 41.74
C ASP A 83 -10.67 -11.58 41.10
N GLY A 84 -11.04 -11.65 39.82
CA GLY A 84 -11.67 -10.56 39.08
C GLY A 84 -10.70 -9.55 38.49
N GLU A 85 -9.39 -9.82 38.52
CA GLU A 85 -8.38 -9.00 37.87
C GLU A 85 -8.33 -9.30 36.36
N ASP A 86 -7.99 -8.26 35.59
CA ASP A 86 -7.80 -8.35 34.15
C ASP A 86 -6.51 -9.14 33.87
N ILE A 87 -6.62 -10.34 33.30
CA ILE A 87 -5.44 -11.08 32.84
C ILE A 87 -4.77 -10.28 31.72
N GLU A 88 -3.51 -9.92 31.92
CA GLU A 88 -2.73 -9.20 30.91
C GLU A 88 -2.57 -10.05 29.64
N GLU A 89 -3.26 -9.65 28.55
CA GLU A 89 -3.16 -10.35 27.27
C GLU A 89 -1.73 -10.20 26.71
N TRP A 90 -1.01 -11.32 26.58
CA TRP A 90 0.37 -11.34 26.05
C TRP A 90 0.52 -10.70 24.66
N ASN A 91 -0.56 -10.59 23.89
CA ASN A 91 -0.61 -9.99 22.55
C ASN A 91 -1.32 -8.62 22.52
N ARG A 92 -1.33 -7.91 23.65
CA ARG A 92 -1.95 -6.57 23.80
C ARG A 92 -1.42 -5.58 22.79
N HIS A 93 -0.10 -5.52 22.62
CA HIS A 93 0.55 -4.54 21.77
C HIS A 93 0.72 -5.08 20.36
N CYS A 94 -0.06 -4.54 19.43
CA CYS A 94 -0.06 -4.94 18.03
C CYS A 94 0.31 -3.77 17.12
N PHE A 95 0.70 -4.10 15.91
CA PHE A 95 0.62 -3.18 14.79
C PHE A 95 0.01 -3.88 13.57
N GLN A 96 -0.81 -3.15 12.82
CA GLN A 96 -1.47 -3.62 11.63
C GLN A 96 -0.95 -2.87 10.42
N ILE A 97 -0.67 -3.65 9.38
CA ILE A 97 -0.30 -3.20 8.06
C ILE A 97 -1.51 -3.41 7.17
N VAL A 98 -1.95 -2.35 6.50
CA VAL A 98 -3.05 -2.40 5.55
C VAL A 98 -2.56 -1.81 4.24
N ASN A 99 -2.54 -2.61 3.19
CA ASN A 99 -2.28 -2.16 1.83
C ASN A 99 -3.62 -2.14 1.09
N SER A 100 -4.16 -0.93 0.86
CA SER A 100 -5.45 -0.78 0.18
C SER A 100 -5.36 -1.04 -1.33
N GLY A 101 -4.17 -0.96 -1.93
CA GLY A 101 -3.95 -1.30 -3.34
C GLY A 101 -4.10 -2.80 -3.62
N THR A 102 -3.70 -3.65 -2.67
CA THR A 102 -3.78 -5.12 -2.80
C THR A 102 -4.90 -5.76 -1.96
N ASN A 103 -5.64 -4.95 -1.19
CA ASN A 103 -6.58 -5.40 -0.15
C ASN A 103 -5.95 -6.39 0.85
N GLU A 104 -4.62 -6.31 1.02
CA GLU A 104 -3.90 -7.20 1.93
C GLU A 104 -3.75 -6.53 3.29
N SER A 105 -4.00 -7.28 4.37
CA SER A 105 -3.71 -6.83 5.71
C SER A 105 -2.97 -7.88 6.54
N ARG A 106 -2.08 -7.42 7.41
CA ARG A 106 -1.31 -8.26 8.33
C ARG A 106 -1.25 -7.60 9.69
N ILE A 107 -1.35 -8.41 10.73
CA ILE A 107 -1.27 -7.95 12.11
C ILE A 107 -0.11 -8.70 12.76
N PHE A 108 0.75 -7.95 13.42
CA PHE A 108 1.87 -8.45 14.21
C PHE A 108 1.72 -8.01 15.66
N THR A 109 2.27 -8.79 16.58
CA THR A 109 2.40 -8.41 17.99
C THR A 109 3.84 -8.61 18.45
N ALA A 110 4.26 -7.71 19.34
CA ALA A 110 5.58 -7.61 19.94
C ALA A 110 5.48 -6.82 21.26
N PRO A 111 6.48 -6.88 22.15
CA PRO A 111 6.56 -5.99 23.32
C PRO A 111 6.36 -4.52 22.93
N LEU A 112 5.84 -3.70 23.85
CA LEU A 112 5.43 -2.31 23.56
C LEU A 112 6.52 -1.50 22.85
N GLN A 113 7.75 -1.56 23.35
CA GLN A 113 8.88 -0.84 22.78
C GLN A 113 9.19 -1.31 21.36
N GLU A 114 9.34 -2.63 21.16
CA GLU A 114 9.60 -3.21 19.83
C GLU A 114 8.46 -2.89 18.86
N ARG A 115 7.20 -3.01 19.28
CA ARG A 115 6.03 -2.63 18.47
C ARG A 115 6.14 -1.20 17.96
N ASN A 116 6.54 -0.27 18.83
CA ASN A 116 6.70 1.13 18.47
C ASN A 116 7.84 1.35 17.49
N GLU A 117 8.98 0.68 17.71
CA GLU A 117 10.14 0.75 16.82
C GLU A 117 9.79 0.23 15.42
N TRP A 118 9.13 -0.93 15.32
CA TRP A 118 8.66 -1.47 14.05
C TRP A 118 7.71 -0.51 13.33
N ALA A 119 6.67 -0.03 14.02
CA ALA A 119 5.70 0.88 13.42
C ALA A 119 6.36 2.20 12.98
N PHE A 120 7.28 2.74 13.78
CA PHE A 120 8.01 3.97 13.48
C PHE A 120 8.92 3.80 12.26
N VAL A 121 9.76 2.77 12.25
CA VAL A 121 10.73 2.52 11.17
C VAL A 121 10.02 2.30 9.84
N ILE A 122 8.94 1.51 9.82
CA ILE A 122 8.18 1.29 8.59
C ILE A 122 7.53 2.59 8.10
N ASN A 123 6.87 3.35 8.99
CA ASN A 123 6.23 4.62 8.61
C ASN A 123 7.26 5.65 8.09
N LYS A 124 8.42 5.75 8.75
CA LYS A 124 9.53 6.61 8.31
C LYS A 124 9.98 6.27 6.89
N GLU A 125 10.11 4.98 6.60
CA GLU A 125 10.58 4.53 5.29
C GLU A 125 9.52 4.68 4.20
N LEU A 126 8.24 4.48 4.51
CA LEU A 126 7.13 4.77 3.60
C LEU A 126 7.10 6.25 3.21
N TYR A 127 7.29 7.14 4.18
CA TYR A 127 7.39 8.58 3.92
C TYR A 127 8.59 8.91 3.02
N SER A 128 9.77 8.35 3.32
CA SER A 128 10.98 8.50 2.50
C SER A 128 10.79 7.99 1.07
N MET A 129 10.08 6.87 0.90
CA MET A 129 9.72 6.35 -0.43
C MET A 129 8.81 7.31 -1.19
N GLU A 130 7.77 7.84 -0.55
CA GLU A 130 6.85 8.80 -1.16
C GLU A 130 7.58 10.06 -1.65
N GLU A 131 8.51 10.59 -0.84
CA GLU A 131 9.34 11.73 -1.27
C GLU A 131 10.22 11.40 -2.47
N ARG A 132 10.82 10.21 -2.50
CA ARG A 132 11.64 9.76 -3.64
C ARG A 132 10.80 9.59 -4.89
N LEU A 133 9.57 9.08 -4.78
CA LEU A 133 8.64 8.95 -5.90
C LEU A 133 8.24 10.31 -6.46
N LYS A 134 7.94 11.28 -5.59
CA LYS A 134 7.66 12.68 -6.01
C LYS A 134 8.85 13.29 -6.76
N LYS A 135 10.07 13.12 -6.25
CA LYS A 135 11.30 13.61 -6.90
C LYS A 135 11.56 12.91 -8.24
N ALA A 136 11.34 11.60 -8.33
CA ALA A 136 11.51 10.83 -9.56
C ALA A 136 10.52 11.27 -10.64
N ARG A 137 9.23 11.42 -10.31
CA ARG A 137 8.20 11.92 -11.22
C ARG A 137 8.54 13.32 -11.76
N ALA A 138 8.93 14.24 -10.88
CA ALA A 138 9.32 15.59 -11.28
C ALA A 138 10.56 15.59 -12.21
N LYS A 139 11.53 14.70 -11.97
CA LYS A 139 12.72 14.57 -12.82
C LYS A 139 12.37 14.03 -14.21
N GLU A 140 11.45 13.08 -14.28
CA GLU A 140 10.95 12.50 -15.54
C GLU A 140 10.25 13.57 -16.38
N GLU A 141 9.34 14.34 -15.79
CA GLU A 141 8.63 15.44 -16.46
C GLU A 141 9.59 16.50 -17.03
N ILE A 142 10.62 16.87 -16.27
CA ILE A 142 11.67 17.81 -16.73
C ILE A 142 12.49 17.20 -17.88
N GLY A 143 12.79 15.90 -17.79
CA GLY A 143 13.49 15.13 -18.82
C GLY A 143 12.72 15.13 -20.14
N GLU A 144 11.43 14.80 -20.09
CA GLU A 144 10.54 14.81 -21.26
C GLU A 144 10.44 16.20 -21.89
N TYR A 145 10.27 17.24 -21.06
CA TYR A 145 10.20 18.62 -21.55
C TYR A 145 11.49 19.06 -22.25
N THR A 146 12.65 18.75 -21.64
CA THR A 146 13.95 19.10 -22.24
C THR A 146 14.25 18.30 -23.50
N GLN A 147 13.84 17.03 -23.57
CA GLN A 147 13.97 16.20 -24.76
C GLN A 147 13.07 16.71 -25.90
N GLY A 148 11.79 16.99 -25.63
CA GLY A 148 10.89 17.57 -26.61
C GLY A 148 11.40 18.91 -27.17
N ARG A 149 12.00 19.75 -26.32
CA ARG A 149 12.60 21.02 -26.77
C ARG A 149 13.85 20.81 -27.65
N LYS A 150 14.63 19.76 -27.42
CA LYS A 150 15.78 19.40 -28.29
C LYS A 150 15.30 18.89 -29.64
N GLU A 151 14.28 18.03 -29.65
CA GLU A 151 13.66 17.50 -30.88
C GLU A 151 13.04 18.62 -31.71
N GLU A 152 12.31 19.54 -31.08
CA GLU A 152 11.76 20.73 -31.74
C GLU A 152 12.86 21.61 -32.37
N ARG A 153 13.97 21.85 -31.65
CA ARG A 153 15.11 22.60 -32.21
C ARG A 153 15.77 21.86 -33.38
N LYS A 154 15.83 20.53 -33.34
CA LYS A 154 16.40 19.71 -34.42
C LYS A 154 15.51 19.75 -35.66
N ALA A 155 14.20 19.62 -35.51
CA ALA A 155 13.23 19.73 -36.61
C ALA A 155 13.25 21.11 -37.27
N LYS A 156 13.30 22.19 -36.48
CA LYS A 156 13.42 23.57 -36.99
C LYS A 156 14.69 23.78 -37.82
N ARG A 157 15.81 23.14 -37.44
CA ARG A 157 17.05 23.18 -38.22
C ARG A 157 16.96 22.40 -39.53
N LEU A 158 16.10 21.39 -39.58
CA LEU A 158 15.90 20.52 -40.75
C LEU A 158 14.75 20.99 -41.65
N GLY A 159 14.09 22.11 -41.32
CA GLY A 159 12.94 22.61 -42.09
C GLY A 159 11.70 21.72 -42.03
N MET A 160 11.58 20.86 -41.00
CA MET A 160 10.46 19.93 -40.82
C MET A 160 9.32 20.53 -39.98
N ASP A 161 9.10 21.84 -40.09
CA ASP A 161 8.20 22.59 -39.20
C ASP A 161 6.73 22.15 -39.32
N VAL A 162 6.33 21.68 -40.50
CA VAL A 162 4.97 21.17 -40.78
C VAL A 162 4.69 19.88 -40.02
N LEU A 163 5.60 18.90 -40.07
CA LEU A 163 5.49 17.63 -39.33
C LEU A 163 5.47 17.84 -37.82
N LEU A 164 6.15 18.87 -37.33
CA LEU A 164 6.17 19.18 -35.91
C LEU A 164 4.84 19.78 -35.41
N ASN A 165 4.14 20.53 -36.26
CA ASN A 165 2.82 21.05 -35.92
C ASN A 165 1.78 19.93 -35.89
N GLU A 166 1.81 19.00 -36.86
CA GLU A 166 0.94 17.81 -36.89
C GLU A 166 1.16 16.94 -35.64
N MET A 167 2.41 16.65 -35.26
CA MET A 167 2.72 15.89 -34.05
C MET A 167 2.26 16.59 -32.76
N LYS A 168 2.35 17.92 -32.68
CA LYS A 168 1.88 18.68 -31.51
C LYS A 168 0.36 18.63 -31.39
N GLU A 169 -0.34 18.66 -32.51
CA GLU A 169 -1.79 18.59 -32.58
C GLU A 169 -2.32 17.20 -32.18
N GLU A 170 -1.67 16.13 -32.66
CA GLU A 170 -1.97 14.75 -32.23
C GLU A 170 -1.72 14.56 -30.73
N LYS A 171 -0.57 15.00 -30.22
CA LYS A 171 -0.22 14.83 -28.80
C LYS A 171 -1.15 15.63 -27.87
N MET A 172 -1.64 16.78 -28.34
CA MET A 172 -2.65 17.57 -27.61
C MET A 172 -4.01 16.87 -27.59
N ASN A 173 -4.40 16.22 -28.69
CA ASN A 173 -5.62 15.43 -28.77
C ASN A 173 -5.58 14.19 -27.87
N GLU A 174 -4.45 13.46 -27.84
CA GLU A 174 -4.25 12.33 -26.92
C GLU A 174 -4.31 12.74 -25.45
N MET A 175 -3.68 13.87 -25.10
CA MET A 175 -3.70 14.40 -23.73
C MET A 175 -5.10 14.82 -23.30
N ASN A 176 -5.89 15.39 -24.21
CA ASN A 176 -7.29 15.72 -23.96
C ASN A 176 -8.15 14.47 -23.79
N GLN A 177 -7.95 13.43 -24.61
CA GLN A 177 -8.63 12.14 -24.44
C GLN A 177 -8.30 11.48 -23.10
N GLN A 178 -7.03 11.48 -22.68
CA GLN A 178 -6.63 10.95 -21.36
C GLN A 178 -7.21 11.77 -20.21
N ARG A 179 -7.32 13.10 -20.34
CA ARG A 179 -8.00 13.95 -19.36
C ARG A 179 -9.49 13.67 -19.26
N GLU A 180 -10.16 13.42 -20.39
CA GLU A 180 -11.58 13.03 -20.39
C GLU A 180 -11.80 11.65 -19.78
N ALA A 181 -10.92 10.69 -20.05
CA ALA A 181 -10.97 9.35 -19.45
C ALA A 181 -10.72 9.36 -17.92
N ARG A 182 -10.00 10.37 -17.41
CA ARG A 182 -9.74 10.56 -15.97
C ARG A 182 -10.76 11.46 -15.27
N ARG A 183 -11.78 12.00 -15.97
CA ARG A 183 -12.85 12.75 -15.31
C ARG A 183 -13.68 11.77 -14.46
N PRO A 184 -13.85 12.03 -13.14
CA PRO A 184 -14.79 11.26 -12.35
C PRO A 184 -16.18 11.44 -12.95
N MET A 185 -16.83 10.32 -13.27
CA MET A 185 -18.22 10.30 -13.75
C MET A 185 -19.09 11.09 -12.77
N SER A 186 -19.66 12.20 -13.23
CA SER A 186 -20.58 13.00 -12.45
C SER A 186 -21.78 12.13 -12.02
N PRO A 187 -22.21 12.16 -10.74
CA PRO A 187 -23.33 11.34 -10.27
C PRO A 187 -24.65 11.96 -10.72
N ALA A 188 -24.99 11.83 -12.00
CA ALA A 188 -26.24 12.35 -12.54
C ALA A 188 -26.90 11.32 -13.47
N ARG A 189 -27.57 10.33 -12.86
CA ARG A 189 -28.84 9.69 -13.26
C ARG A 189 -28.97 8.32 -12.59
N ARG A 190 -29.17 8.33 -11.27
CA ARG A 190 -29.86 7.22 -10.61
C ARG A 190 -31.32 7.32 -11.03
N ARG A 191 -31.71 6.55 -12.07
CA ARG A 191 -33.11 6.21 -12.30
C ARG A 191 -33.62 5.58 -11.00
N SER A 192 -34.67 6.17 -10.44
CA SER A 192 -35.47 5.61 -9.36
C SER A 192 -35.94 4.22 -9.77
N ILE A 193 -35.30 3.17 -9.24
CA ILE A 193 -35.86 1.83 -9.22
C ILE A 193 -36.98 1.91 -8.18
N GLY A 194 -38.22 1.89 -8.66
CA GLY A 194 -39.42 1.87 -7.84
C GLY A 194 -39.37 0.71 -6.85
N LEU A 195 -39.60 1.02 -5.58
CA LEU A 195 -39.94 0.04 -4.56
C LEU A 195 -41.27 -0.63 -4.95
N PRO A 196 -41.40 -1.96 -4.88
CA PRO A 196 -42.69 -2.61 -5.06
C PRO A 196 -43.63 -2.25 -3.88
N PRO A 197 -44.95 -2.12 -4.12
CA PRO A 197 -45.90 -1.74 -3.08
C PRO A 197 -46.05 -2.84 -2.02
N ARG A 198 -46.16 -2.37 -0.77
CA ARG A 198 -46.31 -3.16 0.44
C ARG A 198 -47.74 -3.71 0.51
N VAL A 199 -47.89 -5.03 0.40
CA VAL A 199 -49.18 -5.71 0.64
C VAL A 199 -49.36 -5.86 2.14
N SER A 200 -50.42 -5.26 2.69
CA SER A 200 -50.85 -5.45 4.07
C SER A 200 -51.59 -6.80 4.22
N PRO A 201 -51.39 -7.55 5.31
CA PRO A 201 -52.16 -8.78 5.54
C PRO A 201 -53.60 -8.47 5.96
N PRO A 202 -54.59 -9.31 5.58
CA PRO A 202 -55.96 -9.19 6.06
C PRO A 202 -56.06 -9.59 7.54
N ARG A 203 -57.05 -8.99 8.22
CA ARG A 203 -57.43 -9.22 9.62
C ARG A 203 -58.01 -10.60 9.86
#